data_AF-A0A3D2NR08-F1
#
_entry.id   AF-A0A3D2NR08-F1
#
_cell.length_a   1.000
_cell.length_b   1.000
_cell.length_c   1.000
_cell.angle_alpha   90.00
_cell.angle_beta   90.00
_cell.angle_gamma   90.00
#
_symmetry.space_group_name_H-M   'P 1'
#
loop_
_entity.id
_entity.type
_entity.pdbx_description
1 polymer ?
#
loop_
_entity_poly.entity_id
_entity_poly.type
_entity_poly.pdbx_seq_one_letter_code
_entity_poly.pdbx_strand_id
1 'polypeptide(L)'
;MDAIKLISIAGAYWRGSEKNPMLQRIYGVAFETKEQLDEYLKQREEAEKRDHRRLGQELQLFTFSDLVGAGLPLYLPNGTVLIREISAFLYELKTAQGYEWVDIPHLAKDTLYKTSGHWDKFANDIFHVKGKTDEFVLKPMNCPHHVMLYAALPHSYRELPVRFAEVTKQYRDEQTGELHGLSRVRSITIDDTHIFCRVDQVLEEAKTAYKIIKQFNKTFGFHLD
;
A
#
# COMPACT_ATOMS: atom_id res chain seq x y z
N MET A 1 -3.26 -30.94 -30.78
CA MET A 1 -3.12 -30.57 -29.35
C MET A 1 -2.26 -29.30 -29.27
N ASP A 2 -2.44 -28.37 -30.21
CA ASP A 2 -1.36 -27.44 -30.58
C ASP A 2 -1.58 -26.04 -29.98
N ALA A 3 -2.69 -25.85 -29.27
CA ALA A 3 -3.10 -24.63 -28.60
C ALA A 3 -2.97 -24.74 -27.06
N ILE A 4 -2.04 -25.57 -26.58
CA ILE A 4 -1.73 -25.74 -25.15
C ILE A 4 -0.27 -25.35 -24.90
N LYS A 5 -0.02 -24.56 -23.86
CA LYS A 5 1.34 -24.14 -23.47
C LYS A 5 1.52 -24.13 -21.95
N LEU A 6 2.60 -24.74 -21.47
CA LEU A 6 3.06 -24.53 -20.09
C LEU A 6 3.76 -23.16 -19.99
N ILE A 7 3.39 -22.37 -18.99
CA ILE A 7 3.78 -20.95 -18.89
C ILE A 7 4.77 -20.67 -17.76
N SER A 8 4.65 -21.34 -16.62
CA SER A 8 5.54 -21.10 -15.48
C SER A 8 5.46 -22.22 -14.44
N ILE A 9 6.44 -22.23 -13.54
CA ILE A 9 6.48 -23.10 -12.36
C ILE A 9 6.48 -22.20 -11.13
N ALA A 10 5.72 -22.58 -10.11
CA ALA A 10 5.70 -21.91 -8.82
C ALA A 10 5.73 -22.93 -7.66
N GLY A 11 6.19 -22.49 -6.49
CA GLY A 11 5.98 -23.20 -5.24
C GLY A 11 4.63 -22.81 -4.63
N ALA A 12 3.94 -23.76 -3.99
CA ALA A 12 2.75 -23.46 -3.20
C ALA A 12 2.66 -24.36 -1.98
N TYR A 13 2.06 -23.87 -0.91
CA TYR A 13 1.80 -24.66 0.29
C TYR A 13 0.33 -25.07 0.35
N TRP A 14 0.06 -26.29 0.83
CA TRP A 14 -1.32 -26.75 1.04
C TRP A 14 -2.05 -25.80 1.99
N ARG A 15 -3.21 -25.29 1.55
CA ARG A 15 -4.01 -24.25 2.24
C ARG A 15 -3.22 -22.99 2.63
N GLY A 16 -2.14 -22.68 1.91
CA GLY A 16 -1.31 -21.48 2.17
C GLY A 16 -0.49 -21.53 3.47
N SER A 17 -0.35 -22.72 4.09
CA SER A 17 0.39 -22.85 5.35
C SER A 17 1.82 -23.35 5.11
N GLU A 18 2.83 -22.51 5.36
CA GLU A 18 4.27 -22.82 5.24
C GLU A 18 4.72 -24.01 6.12
N LYS A 19 3.93 -24.41 7.12
CA LYS A 19 4.15 -25.62 7.94
C LYS A 19 3.97 -26.92 7.15
N ASN A 20 3.33 -26.89 5.98
CA ASN A 20 3.11 -28.05 5.13
C ASN A 20 4.27 -28.26 4.14
N PRO A 21 4.43 -29.46 3.56
CA PRO A 21 5.38 -29.67 2.47
C PRO A 21 5.12 -28.73 1.28
N MET A 22 6.20 -28.19 0.70
CA MET A 22 6.11 -27.36 -0.50
C MET A 22 5.70 -28.22 -1.69
N LEU A 23 4.65 -27.80 -2.40
CA LEU A 23 4.16 -28.40 -3.63
C LEU A 23 4.70 -27.65 -4.83
N GLN A 24 4.98 -28.38 -5.92
CA GLN A 24 5.32 -27.78 -7.21
C GLN A 24 4.04 -27.57 -8.02
N ARG A 25 3.75 -26.32 -8.37
CA ARG A 25 2.63 -25.93 -9.22
C ARG A 25 3.15 -25.61 -10.62
N ILE A 26 2.63 -26.28 -11.63
CA ILE A 26 2.92 -25.99 -13.04
C ILE A 26 1.70 -25.28 -13.61
N TYR A 27 1.90 -24.06 -14.11
CA TYR A 27 0.85 -23.31 -14.79
C TYR A 27 0.88 -23.60 -16.29
N GLY A 28 -0.29 -23.74 -16.88
CA GLY A 28 -0.48 -23.87 -18.32
C GLY A 28 -1.76 -23.17 -18.76
N VAL A 29 -1.81 -22.83 -20.04
CA VAL A 29 -2.98 -22.25 -20.71
C VAL A 29 -3.38 -23.11 -21.89
N ALA A 30 -4.67 -23.12 -22.19
CA ALA A 30 -5.24 -23.82 -23.33
C ALA A 30 -6.24 -22.90 -24.03
N PHE A 31 -6.20 -22.89 -25.36
CA PHE A 31 -7.09 -22.10 -26.22
C PHE A 31 -7.76 -23.01 -27.25
N GLU A 32 -8.81 -22.51 -27.91
CA GLU A 32 -9.50 -23.24 -28.96
C GLU A 32 -8.66 -23.30 -30.24
N THR A 33 -7.92 -22.23 -30.54
CA THR A 33 -7.06 -22.15 -31.73
C THR A 33 -5.63 -21.75 -31.39
N LYS A 34 -4.71 -22.04 -32.32
CA LYS A 34 -3.29 -21.68 -32.16
C LYS A 34 -3.09 -20.17 -32.23
N GLU A 35 -3.87 -19.48 -33.05
CA GLU A 35 -3.83 -18.04 -33.22
C GLU A 35 -4.17 -17.31 -31.91
N GLN A 36 -5.18 -17.80 -31.17
CA GLN A 36 -5.53 -17.27 -29.85
C GLN A 36 -4.41 -17.47 -28.83
N LEU A 37 -3.76 -18.65 -28.86
CA LEU A 37 -2.60 -18.91 -28.01
C LEU A 37 -1.45 -17.94 -28.34
N ASP A 38 -1.12 -17.77 -29.61
CA ASP A 38 -0.04 -16.88 -30.06
C ASP A 38 -0.33 -15.41 -29.69
N GLU A 39 -1.58 -14.97 -29.83
CA GLU A 39 -2.01 -13.64 -29.38
C GLU A 39 -1.84 -13.46 -27.87
N TYR A 40 -2.29 -14.44 -27.07
CA TYR A 40 -2.12 -14.41 -25.62
C TYR A 40 -0.64 -14.36 -25.20
N LEU A 41 0.22 -15.16 -25.86
CA LEU A 41 1.64 -15.17 -25.58
C LEU A 41 2.29 -13.81 -25.92
N LYS A 42 1.89 -13.19 -27.03
CA LYS A 42 2.32 -11.84 -27.40
C LYS A 42 1.90 -10.80 -26.35
N GLN A 43 0.65 -10.86 -25.88
CA GLN A 43 0.18 -9.96 -24.82
C GLN A 43 0.96 -10.14 -23.51
N ARG A 44 1.29 -11.39 -23.15
CA ARG A 44 2.15 -11.67 -21.99
C ARG A 44 3.54 -11.09 -22.12
N GLU A 45 4.19 -11.26 -23.28
CA GLU A 45 5.53 -10.70 -23.52
C GLU A 45 5.50 -9.17 -23.38
N GLU A 46 4.47 -8.54 -23.94
CA GLU A 46 4.25 -7.11 -23.84
C GLU A 46 3.96 -6.65 -22.40
N ALA A 47 3.31 -7.46 -21.57
CA ALA A 47 3.12 -7.18 -20.15
C ALA A 47 4.44 -7.31 -19.36
N GLU A 48 5.25 -8.33 -19.64
CA GLU A 48 6.55 -8.56 -18.99
C GLU A 48 7.55 -7.44 -19.26
N LYS A 49 7.52 -6.83 -20.46
CA LYS A 49 8.30 -5.62 -20.78
C LYS A 49 7.94 -4.41 -19.95
N ARG A 50 6.71 -4.35 -19.43
CA ARG A 50 6.17 -3.23 -18.63
C ARG A 50 6.14 -3.52 -17.13
N ASP A 51 6.76 -4.62 -16.70
CA ASP A 51 6.85 -4.98 -15.30
C ASP A 51 7.70 -3.94 -14.53
N HIS A 52 7.13 -3.37 -13.47
CA HIS A 52 7.80 -2.33 -12.67
C HIS A 52 9.08 -2.82 -12.00
N ARG A 53 9.26 -4.13 -11.80
CA ARG A 53 10.48 -4.71 -11.23
C ARG A 53 11.62 -4.65 -12.23
N ARG A 54 11.32 -4.92 -13.50
CA ARG A 54 12.27 -4.79 -14.60
C ARG A 54 12.60 -3.32 -14.83
N LEU A 55 11.57 -2.51 -15.06
CA LEU A 55 11.74 -1.07 -15.32
C LEU A 55 12.38 -0.35 -14.12
N GLY A 56 12.04 -0.74 -12.90
CA GLY A 56 12.61 -0.17 -11.69
C GLY A 56 14.12 -0.38 -11.58
N GLN A 57 14.63 -1.50 -12.06
CA GLN A 57 16.08 -1.76 -12.16
C GLN A 57 16.71 -1.01 -13.34
N GLU A 58 16.11 -1.11 -14.54
CA GLU A 58 16.63 -0.45 -15.76
C GLU A 58 16.71 1.07 -15.60
N LEU A 59 15.74 1.68 -14.93
CA LEU A 59 15.65 3.12 -14.70
C LEU A 59 16.26 3.56 -13.35
N GLN A 60 16.83 2.63 -12.59
CA GLN A 60 17.45 2.88 -11.28
C GLN A 60 16.51 3.62 -10.32
N LEU A 61 15.27 3.14 -10.19
CA LEU A 61 14.24 3.74 -9.33
C LEU A 61 14.32 3.20 -7.90
N PHE A 62 14.47 1.90 -7.75
CA PHE A 62 14.55 1.24 -6.45
C PHE A 62 15.39 -0.02 -6.53
N THR A 63 15.82 -0.50 -5.38
CA THR A 63 16.50 -1.79 -5.22
C THR A 63 16.04 -2.46 -3.92
N PHE A 64 16.38 -3.74 -3.80
CA PHE A 64 16.21 -4.53 -2.58
C PHE A 64 17.57 -5.06 -2.14
N SER A 65 17.72 -5.27 -0.84
CA SER A 65 18.94 -5.83 -0.27
C SER A 65 18.56 -6.88 0.76
N ASP A 66 19.12 -8.09 0.62
CA ASP A 66 18.91 -9.18 1.57
C ASP A 66 19.36 -8.80 2.98
N LEU A 67 20.40 -7.95 3.09
CA LEU A 67 20.88 -7.43 4.36
C LEU A 67 19.90 -6.45 5.02
N VAL A 68 19.11 -5.73 4.22
CA VAL A 68 18.07 -4.83 4.74
C VAL A 68 16.80 -5.60 5.09
N GLY A 69 16.44 -6.59 4.28
CA GLY A 69 15.31 -7.48 4.50
C GLY A 69 14.28 -7.47 3.37
N ALA A 70 13.60 -8.60 3.20
CA ALA A 70 12.60 -8.79 2.15
C ALA A 70 11.41 -7.83 2.32
N GLY A 71 10.93 -7.25 1.22
CA GLY A 71 9.76 -6.37 1.23
C GLY A 71 10.02 -4.98 1.80
N LEU A 72 11.30 -4.59 1.95
CA LEU A 72 11.72 -3.26 2.41
C LEU A 72 12.45 -2.55 1.26
N PRO A 73 11.72 -1.81 0.39
CA PRO A 73 12.33 -1.19 -0.77
C PRO A 73 13.27 -0.05 -0.39
N LEU A 74 14.41 0.00 -1.06
CA LEU A 74 15.35 1.12 -1.02
C LEU A 74 15.16 1.95 -2.28
N TYR A 75 14.73 3.20 -2.13
CA TYR A 75 14.59 4.10 -3.27
C TYR A 75 15.94 4.70 -3.62
N LEU A 76 16.32 4.55 -4.89
CA LEU A 76 17.50 5.18 -5.48
C LEU A 76 17.19 6.65 -5.79
N PRO A 77 18.18 7.49 -6.17
CA PRO A 77 17.96 8.91 -6.41
C PRO A 77 16.79 9.21 -7.36
N ASN A 78 16.68 8.50 -8.48
CA ASN A 78 15.60 8.70 -9.45
C ASN A 78 14.22 8.38 -8.86
N GLY A 79 14.08 7.26 -8.14
CA GLY A 79 12.82 6.90 -7.49
C GLY A 79 12.48 7.82 -6.31
N THR A 80 13.50 8.33 -5.62
CA THR A 80 13.32 9.29 -4.52
C THR A 80 12.74 10.60 -5.03
N VAL A 81 13.24 11.10 -6.17
CA VAL A 81 12.65 12.27 -6.83
C VAL A 81 11.19 12.01 -7.16
N LEU A 82 10.84 10.86 -7.77
CA LEU A 82 9.44 10.53 -8.08
C LEU A 82 8.52 10.58 -6.85
N ILE A 83 8.93 9.94 -5.75
CA ILE A 83 8.13 9.95 -4.50
C ILE A 83 7.98 11.37 -3.97
N ARG A 84 9.04 12.16 -3.99
CA ARG A 84 9.02 13.54 -3.51
C ARG A 84 8.06 14.40 -4.32
N GLU A 85 8.14 14.35 -5.65
CA GLU A 85 7.26 15.14 -6.52
C GLU A 85 5.79 14.71 -6.39
N ILE A 86 5.51 13.40 -6.30
CA ILE A 86 4.15 12.90 -6.06
C ILE A 86 3.63 13.37 -4.70
N SER A 87 4.46 13.31 -3.65
CA SER A 87 4.09 13.73 -2.31
C SER A 87 3.86 15.24 -2.22
N ALA A 88 4.70 16.04 -2.90
CA ALA A 88 4.54 17.50 -2.99
C ALA A 88 3.25 17.88 -3.73
N PHE A 89 2.95 17.19 -4.83
CA PHE A 89 1.70 17.40 -5.55
C PHE A 89 0.47 17.07 -4.69
N LEU A 90 0.50 15.93 -3.98
CA LEU A 90 -0.55 15.58 -3.01
C LEU A 90 -0.66 16.61 -1.88
N TYR A 91 0.49 17.17 -1.47
CA TYR A 91 0.56 18.22 -0.48
C TYR A 91 -0.25 19.44 -0.91
N GLU A 92 0.04 19.95 -2.10
CA GLU A 92 -0.67 21.10 -2.68
C GLU A 92 -2.16 20.81 -2.86
N LEU A 93 -2.52 19.65 -3.41
CA LEU A 93 -3.92 19.26 -3.64
C LEU A 93 -4.76 19.25 -2.36
N LYS A 94 -4.26 18.59 -1.31
CA LYS A 94 -4.99 18.46 -0.03
C LYS A 94 -5.01 19.79 0.73
N THR A 95 -3.90 20.54 0.72
CA THR A 95 -3.84 21.88 1.35
C THR A 95 -4.85 22.83 0.73
N ALA A 96 -5.01 22.81 -0.60
CA ALA A 96 -6.02 23.60 -1.30
C ALA A 96 -7.47 23.24 -0.92
N GLN A 97 -7.70 22.07 -0.33
CA GLN A 97 -9.01 21.63 0.18
C GLN A 97 -9.13 21.78 1.71
N GLY A 98 -8.20 22.51 2.36
CA GLY A 98 -8.25 22.80 3.79
C GLY A 98 -7.90 21.61 4.68
N TYR A 99 -7.00 20.74 4.21
CA TYR A 99 -6.43 19.67 5.03
C TYR A 99 -5.25 20.20 5.85
N GLU A 100 -5.19 19.77 7.09
CA GLU A 100 -4.14 20.09 8.04
C GLU A 100 -3.13 18.95 8.09
N TRP A 101 -1.86 19.31 7.96
CA TRP A 101 -0.77 18.34 7.92
C TRP A 101 -0.32 17.98 9.32
N VAL A 102 -0.27 16.69 9.60
CA VAL A 102 0.12 16.14 10.89
C VAL A 102 1.27 15.16 10.72
N ASP A 103 1.96 14.87 11.81
CA ASP A 103 3.05 13.88 11.88
C ASP A 103 2.79 12.97 13.08
N ILE A 104 2.84 11.65 12.86
CA ILE A 104 2.60 10.65 13.91
C ILE A 104 3.76 9.67 14.01
N PRO A 105 4.04 9.11 15.21
CA PRO A 105 5.08 8.11 15.37
C PRO A 105 4.79 6.83 14.58
N HIS A 106 5.84 6.06 14.29
CA HIS A 106 5.71 4.72 13.67
C HIS A 106 5.49 3.60 14.68
N LEU A 107 5.64 3.88 15.97
CA LEU A 107 5.50 2.95 17.08
C LEU A 107 4.34 3.37 17.98
N ALA A 108 3.60 2.39 18.49
CA ALA A 108 2.62 2.61 19.54
C ALA A 108 2.50 1.40 20.45
N LYS A 109 1.86 1.58 21.61
CA LYS A 109 1.45 0.46 22.48
C LYS A 109 0.40 -0.37 21.75
N ASP A 110 0.42 -1.68 21.97
CA ASP A 110 -0.60 -2.61 21.47
C ASP A 110 -2.03 -2.22 21.91
N THR A 111 -2.16 -1.63 23.10
CA THR A 111 -3.42 -1.11 23.64
C THR A 111 -4.11 -0.11 22.74
N LEU A 112 -3.39 0.68 21.94
CA LEU A 112 -3.97 1.61 20.97
C LEU A 112 -4.76 0.84 19.87
N TYR A 113 -4.19 -0.26 19.39
CA TYR A 113 -4.81 -1.08 18.33
C TYR A 113 -5.90 -1.99 18.87
N LYS A 114 -5.78 -2.45 20.13
CA LYS A 114 -6.86 -3.13 20.84
C LYS A 114 -8.06 -2.21 21.05
N THR A 115 -7.82 -0.98 21.50
CA THR A 115 -8.87 0.02 21.73
C THR A 115 -9.57 0.41 20.43
N SER A 116 -8.83 0.55 19.34
CA SER A 116 -9.42 0.89 18.03
C SER A 116 -10.04 -0.29 17.28
N GLY A 117 -9.96 -1.52 17.82
CA GLY A 117 -10.48 -2.74 17.18
C GLY A 117 -9.62 -3.25 16.00
N HIS A 118 -8.50 -2.61 15.71
CA HIS A 118 -7.59 -3.04 14.64
C HIS A 118 -6.77 -4.26 15.02
N TRP A 119 -6.59 -4.52 16.32
CA TRP A 119 -5.90 -5.71 16.79
C TRP A 119 -6.50 -6.98 16.21
N ASP A 120 -7.83 -7.12 16.20
CA ASP A 120 -8.51 -8.32 15.72
C ASP A 120 -8.28 -8.59 14.22
N LYS A 121 -7.95 -7.54 13.44
CA LYS A 121 -7.68 -7.64 12.01
C LYS A 121 -6.20 -7.84 11.70
N PHE A 122 -5.32 -7.22 12.48
CA PHE A 122 -3.88 -7.15 12.17
C PHE A 122 -3.00 -7.93 13.14
N ALA A 123 -3.55 -8.60 14.17
CA ALA A 123 -2.76 -9.29 15.19
C ALA A 123 -1.75 -10.29 14.60
N ASN A 124 -2.07 -10.94 13.49
CA ASN A 124 -1.18 -11.89 12.82
C ASN A 124 -0.16 -11.22 11.89
N ASP A 125 -0.40 -9.97 11.49
CA ASP A 125 0.37 -9.24 10.48
C ASP A 125 1.02 -7.97 11.07
N ILE A 126 1.20 -7.91 12.40
CA ILE A 126 1.77 -6.75 13.11
C ILE A 126 3.19 -7.04 13.59
N PHE A 127 4.12 -6.13 13.30
CA PHE A 127 5.47 -6.25 13.84
C PHE A 127 5.51 -5.87 15.30
N HIS A 128 6.06 -6.77 16.13
CA HIS A 128 6.37 -6.51 17.53
C HIS A 128 7.78 -5.94 17.68
N VAL A 129 7.90 -4.89 18.50
CA VAL A 129 9.16 -4.21 18.79
C VAL A 129 9.39 -4.20 20.29
N LYS A 130 10.45 -4.89 20.73
CA LYS A 130 10.85 -4.92 22.13
C LYS A 130 11.85 -3.81 22.41
N GLY A 131 11.44 -2.80 23.16
CA GLY A 131 12.32 -1.79 23.74
C GLY A 131 13.09 -2.35 24.94
N LYS A 132 13.94 -1.51 25.54
CA LYS A 132 14.71 -1.89 26.75
C LYS A 132 13.80 -2.20 27.94
N THR A 133 12.72 -1.43 28.06
CA THR A 133 11.74 -1.48 29.16
C THR A 133 10.33 -1.74 28.67
N ASP A 134 9.99 -1.15 27.54
CA ASP A 134 8.63 -1.13 27.00
C ASP A 134 8.49 -2.01 25.76
N GLU A 135 7.29 -2.54 25.55
CA GLU A 135 6.92 -3.23 24.32
C GLU A 135 6.04 -2.33 23.45
N PHE A 136 6.35 -2.32 22.16
CA PHE A 136 5.64 -1.55 21.15
C PHE A 136 5.30 -2.45 19.97
N VAL A 137 4.48 -1.93 19.09
CA VAL A 137 4.26 -2.48 17.76
C VAL A 137 4.49 -1.39 16.71
N LEU A 138 4.95 -1.78 15.52
CA LEU A 138 4.94 -0.86 14.38
C LEU A 138 3.51 -0.64 13.91
N LYS A 139 3.19 0.57 13.46
CA LYS A 139 1.84 0.91 13.02
C LYS A 139 1.44 0.13 11.75
N PRO A 140 0.39 -0.71 11.79
CA PRO A 140 -0.18 -1.30 10.57
C PRO A 140 -1.07 -0.32 9.81
N MET A 141 -1.42 0.80 10.46
CA MET A 141 -2.20 1.91 9.94
C MET A 141 -2.08 3.20 10.76
N ASN A 142 -2.44 4.32 10.15
CA ASN A 142 -2.34 5.63 10.78
C ASN A 142 -3.59 6.05 11.58
N CYS A 143 -4.76 5.49 11.23
CA CYS A 143 -6.07 5.90 11.77
C CYS A 143 -6.09 6.08 13.30
N PRO A 144 -5.62 5.12 14.12
CA PRO A 144 -5.67 5.24 15.57
C PRO A 144 -4.87 6.44 16.11
N HIS A 145 -3.77 6.82 15.44
CA HIS A 145 -2.98 7.98 15.85
C HIS A 145 -3.66 9.30 15.47
N HIS A 146 -4.27 9.38 14.29
CA HIS A 146 -5.01 10.58 13.88
C HIS A 146 -6.22 10.81 14.81
N VAL A 147 -6.84 9.73 15.31
CA VAL A 147 -7.86 9.81 16.37
C VAL A 147 -7.28 10.37 17.68
N MET A 148 -6.05 10.00 18.06
CA MET A 148 -5.40 10.58 19.24
C MET A 148 -5.09 12.07 19.07
N LEU A 149 -4.72 12.51 17.86
CA LEU A 149 -4.55 13.93 17.56
C LEU A 149 -5.88 14.69 17.68
N TYR A 150 -6.97 14.11 17.14
CA TYR A 150 -8.29 14.70 17.27
C TYR A 150 -8.71 14.78 18.74
N ALA A 151 -8.51 13.72 19.52
CA ALA A 151 -8.86 13.67 20.94
C ALA A 151 -8.00 14.58 21.83
N ALA A 152 -6.84 15.05 21.37
CA ALA A 152 -5.92 15.86 22.16
C ALA A 152 -6.44 17.28 22.44
N LEU A 153 -7.37 17.78 21.61
CA LEU A 153 -7.92 19.13 21.70
C LEU A 153 -9.45 19.09 21.79
N PRO A 154 -10.09 20.06 22.47
CA PRO A 154 -11.54 20.22 22.40
C PRO A 154 -11.95 20.72 21.02
N HIS A 155 -13.07 20.19 20.49
CA HIS A 155 -13.63 20.59 19.19
C HIS A 155 -15.06 21.08 19.33
N SER A 156 -15.34 22.25 18.78
CA SER A 156 -16.69 22.78 18.61
C SER A 156 -17.33 22.22 17.34
N TYR A 157 -18.65 22.02 17.34
CA TYR A 157 -19.37 21.63 16.12
C TYR A 157 -19.20 22.62 14.97
N ARG A 158 -18.82 23.88 15.27
CA ARG A 158 -18.56 24.95 14.30
C ARG A 158 -17.22 24.82 13.59
N GLU A 159 -16.26 24.13 14.21
CA GLU A 159 -14.92 23.90 13.65
C GLU A 159 -14.90 22.66 12.75
N LEU A 160 -15.94 21.81 12.84
CA LEU A 160 -16.08 20.66 11.95
C LEU A 160 -16.48 21.11 10.53
N PRO A 161 -15.86 20.52 9.50
CA PRO A 161 -15.02 19.32 9.53
C PRO A 161 -13.53 19.60 9.80
N VAL A 162 -12.89 18.73 10.59
CA VAL A 162 -11.43 18.69 10.79
C VAL A 162 -10.85 17.62 9.87
N ARG A 163 -9.79 17.96 9.12
CA ARG A 163 -9.20 17.08 8.10
C ARG A 163 -7.71 16.93 8.33
N PHE A 164 -7.28 15.76 8.80
CA PHE A 164 -5.85 15.47 8.92
C PHE A 164 -5.33 14.75 7.69
N ALA A 165 -4.18 15.19 7.18
CA ALA A 165 -3.42 14.55 6.11
C ALA A 165 -2.00 14.23 6.58
N GLU A 166 -1.47 13.10 6.08
CA GLU A 166 -0.09 12.72 6.30
C GLU A 166 0.37 11.78 5.17
N VAL A 167 1.60 11.95 4.68
CA VAL A 167 2.23 10.98 3.77
C VAL A 167 3.30 10.22 4.58
N THR A 168 2.95 9.04 5.07
CA THR A 168 3.77 8.33 6.06
C THR A 168 3.79 6.82 5.83
N LYS A 169 4.82 6.17 6.39
CA LYS A 169 5.00 4.73 6.32
C LYS A 169 4.18 3.98 7.37
N GLN A 170 3.50 2.95 6.95
CA GLN A 170 2.95 1.90 7.80
C GLN A 170 3.60 0.55 7.46
N TYR A 171 3.48 -0.41 8.37
CA TYR A 171 4.19 -1.67 8.31
C TYR A 171 3.28 -2.86 8.55
N ARG A 172 3.41 -3.90 7.72
CA ARG A 172 2.65 -5.14 7.83
C ARG A 172 3.58 -6.33 7.69
N ASP A 173 3.46 -7.31 8.58
CA ASP A 173 4.28 -8.52 8.57
C ASP A 173 3.78 -9.54 7.54
N GLU A 174 3.77 -9.10 6.28
CA GLU A 174 3.37 -9.90 5.13
C GLU A 174 4.28 -11.13 4.99
N GLN A 175 3.71 -12.26 4.57
CA GLN A 175 4.47 -13.49 4.36
C GLN A 175 5.49 -13.29 3.23
N THR A 176 6.69 -13.84 3.40
CA THR A 176 7.79 -13.64 2.44
C THR A 176 7.41 -14.10 1.03
N GLY A 177 6.64 -15.19 0.91
CA GLY A 177 6.16 -15.71 -0.38
C GLY A 177 5.11 -14.84 -1.08
N GLU A 178 4.53 -13.86 -0.39
CA GLU A 178 3.53 -12.94 -0.95
C GLU A 178 4.14 -11.64 -1.47
N LEU A 179 5.40 -11.35 -1.11
CA LEU A 179 6.07 -10.11 -1.49
C LEU A 179 6.33 -10.05 -2.99
N HIS A 180 6.08 -8.89 -3.59
CA HIS A 180 6.19 -8.73 -5.04
C HIS A 180 6.59 -7.31 -5.45
N GLY A 181 7.89 -7.09 -5.71
CA GLY A 181 8.40 -5.77 -6.10
C GLY A 181 7.90 -4.67 -5.16
N LEU A 182 7.39 -3.57 -5.71
CA LEU A 182 6.68 -2.53 -4.94
C LEU A 182 5.16 -2.75 -4.77
N SER A 183 4.55 -3.76 -5.41
CA SER A 183 3.09 -3.94 -5.35
C SER A 183 2.61 -4.62 -4.07
N ARG A 184 3.48 -5.43 -3.44
CA ARG A 184 3.24 -6.01 -2.10
C ARG A 184 4.54 -6.00 -1.30
N VAL A 185 4.59 -5.16 -0.27
CA VAL A 185 5.77 -4.86 0.55
C VAL A 185 5.39 -4.80 2.02
N ARG A 186 6.38 -4.93 2.90
CA ARG A 186 6.19 -4.82 4.36
C ARG A 186 6.20 -3.38 4.85
N SER A 187 6.80 -2.45 4.10
CA SER A 187 6.80 -1.01 4.40
C SER A 187 6.16 -0.23 3.27
N ILE A 188 4.97 0.31 3.53
CA ILE A 188 4.14 1.02 2.55
C ILE A 188 4.05 2.47 2.99
N THR A 189 4.36 3.41 2.10
CA THR A 189 4.03 4.84 2.31
C THR A 189 2.64 5.10 1.75
N ILE A 190 1.74 5.63 2.57
CA ILE A 190 0.37 5.97 2.18
C ILE A 190 0.16 7.47 2.32
N ASP A 191 -0.54 8.06 1.37
CA ASP A 191 -1.07 9.41 1.45
C ASP A 191 -2.36 9.43 2.29
N ASP A 192 -2.22 9.16 3.57
CA ASP A 192 -3.35 8.90 4.43
C ASP A 192 -4.11 10.18 4.81
N THR A 193 -5.39 10.02 5.13
CA THR A 193 -6.26 11.11 5.54
C THR A 193 -7.35 10.60 6.45
N HIS A 194 -7.63 11.36 7.51
CA HIS A 194 -8.79 11.15 8.37
C HIS A 194 -9.60 12.44 8.50
N ILE A 195 -10.88 12.36 8.12
CA ILE A 195 -11.83 13.48 8.21
C ILE A 195 -12.78 13.22 9.37
N PHE A 196 -12.78 14.12 10.34
CA PHE A 196 -13.72 14.14 11.44
C PHE A 196 -14.80 15.16 11.12
N CYS A 197 -16.02 14.70 10.95
CA CYS A 197 -17.14 15.54 10.53
C CYS A 197 -18.44 15.14 11.22
N ARG A 198 -19.43 16.02 11.17
CA ARG A 198 -20.78 15.66 11.61
C ARG A 198 -21.45 14.77 10.56
N VAL A 199 -22.46 14.03 11.00
CA VAL A 199 -23.22 13.12 10.12
C VAL A 199 -23.82 13.86 8.92
N ASP A 200 -24.29 15.09 9.10
CA ASP A 200 -24.84 15.92 8.01
C ASP A 200 -23.80 16.37 6.97
N GLN A 201 -22.51 16.32 7.31
CA GLN A 201 -21.40 16.75 6.44
C GLN A 201 -20.79 15.61 5.62
N VAL A 202 -21.05 14.34 5.97
CA VAL A 202 -20.40 13.16 5.38
C VAL A 202 -20.47 13.15 3.85
N LEU A 203 -21.62 13.49 3.27
CA LEU A 203 -21.78 13.50 1.81
C LEU A 203 -20.89 14.55 1.13
N GLU A 204 -20.78 15.75 1.70
CA GLU A 204 -19.95 16.82 1.14
C GLU A 204 -18.45 16.53 1.32
N GLU A 205 -18.07 15.90 2.44
CA GLU A 205 -16.69 15.44 2.65
C GLU A 205 -16.31 14.31 1.68
N ALA A 206 -17.20 13.36 1.44
CA ALA A 206 -17.00 12.32 0.43
C ALA A 206 -16.84 12.90 -0.98
N LYS A 207 -17.66 13.90 -1.35
CA LYS A 207 -17.51 14.62 -2.63
C LYS A 207 -16.18 15.35 -2.72
N THR A 208 -15.73 15.97 -1.63
CA THR A 208 -14.44 16.68 -1.58
C THR A 208 -13.27 15.72 -1.77
N ALA A 209 -13.27 14.58 -1.07
CA ALA A 209 -12.29 13.52 -1.26
C ALA A 209 -12.30 12.99 -2.70
N TYR A 210 -13.48 12.75 -3.28
CA TYR A 210 -13.61 12.31 -4.67
C TYR A 210 -13.07 13.33 -5.68
N LYS A 211 -13.24 14.63 -5.46
CA LYS A 211 -12.64 15.67 -6.31
C LYS A 211 -11.12 15.58 -6.33
N ILE A 212 -10.49 15.37 -5.17
CA ILE A 212 -9.03 15.18 -5.06
C ILE A 212 -8.60 13.94 -5.85
N ILE A 213 -9.29 12.81 -5.64
CA ILE A 213 -9.01 11.55 -6.36
C ILE A 213 -9.14 11.76 -7.88
N LYS A 214 -10.20 12.42 -8.34
CA LYS A 214 -10.43 12.69 -9.76
C LYS A 214 -9.37 13.61 -10.35
N GLN A 215 -8.97 14.65 -9.62
CA GLN A 215 -7.91 15.55 -10.06
C GLN A 215 -6.56 14.83 -10.15
N PHE A 216 -6.21 14.04 -9.14
CA PHE A 216 -4.99 13.25 -9.12
C PHE A 216 -4.94 12.30 -10.33
N ASN A 217 -5.98 11.47 -10.51
CA ASN A 217 -6.05 10.52 -11.62
C ASN A 217 -5.96 11.22 -12.98
N LYS A 218 -6.70 12.33 -13.16
CA LYS A 218 -6.64 13.13 -14.38
C LYS A 218 -5.22 13.64 -14.68
N THR A 219 -4.49 14.12 -13.67
CA THR A 219 -3.12 14.62 -13.84
C THR A 219 -2.17 13.52 -14.31
N PHE A 220 -2.33 12.29 -13.82
CA PHE A 220 -1.51 11.14 -14.22
C PHE A 220 -2.05 10.39 -15.46
N GLY A 221 -3.09 10.91 -16.11
CA GLY A 221 -3.69 10.28 -17.31
C GLY A 221 -4.47 9.00 -17.01
N PHE A 222 -4.84 8.76 -15.76
CA PHE A 222 -5.74 7.68 -15.37
C PHE A 222 -7.20 8.14 -15.52
N HIS A 223 -8.00 7.38 -16.25
CA HIS A 223 -9.42 7.63 -16.43
C HIS A 223 -10.21 6.86 -15.38
N LEU A 224 -10.98 7.60 -14.57
CA LEU A 224 -11.99 7.01 -13.69
C LEU A 224 -13.30 7.02 -14.46
N ASP A 225 -13.79 5.83 -14.82
CA ASP A 225 -15.11 5.63 -15.42
C ASP A 225 -16.23 5.90 -14.40
#